data_AF-A0A379I5V0-F1
#
_entry.id   AF-A0A379I5V0-F1
#
_cell.length_a   1.000
_cell.length_b   1.000
_cell.length_c   1.000
_cell.angle_alpha   90.00
_cell.angle_beta   90.00
_cell.angle_gamma   90.00
#
_symmetry.space_group_name_H-M   'P 1'
#
loop_
_entity.id
_entity.type
_entity.pdbx_description
1 polymer ?
#
loop_
_entity_poly.entity_id
_entity_poly.type
_entity_poly.pdbx_seq_one_letter_code
_entity_poly.pdbx_strand_id
1 'polypeptide(L)'
;MCTQMNPSQMLYLQTAIFFALYLLLHYKITDCTLRKRFAVTFIVSGLTLTFWPPYVAIILSIQLLPLALFLIGLALFLTRNKYRHRHDFPPYPLQRAPTMNLAPDFPEDPVMQQLLQLLHEEIGLPKHKTIRLKTSLNFDLGCDGLEARQFMEALEQAFDLDLGDYDAYRYFNPPVFDVFLKHRAKGRGEKMPLTIGMLYLAVKTQGWDTQTLENLS
;
A
#
# COMPACT_ATOMS: atom_id res chain seq x y z
N MET A 1 43.70 33.13 -14.13
CA MET A 1 42.51 33.11 -14.99
C MET A 1 41.36 32.51 -14.19
N CYS A 2 40.53 33.34 -13.56
CA CYS A 2 39.30 32.87 -12.93
C CYS A 2 38.26 32.69 -14.03
N THR A 3 37.90 31.45 -14.32
CA THR A 3 36.82 31.10 -15.25
C THR A 3 35.51 31.67 -14.71
N GLN A 4 35.00 32.74 -15.33
CA GLN A 4 33.63 33.20 -15.07
C GLN A 4 32.66 32.12 -15.52
N MET A 5 32.01 31.49 -14.55
CA MET A 5 31.01 30.45 -14.82
C MET A 5 29.72 31.12 -15.26
N ASN A 6 29.24 30.78 -16.46
CA ASN A 6 28.03 31.35 -17.03
C ASN A 6 26.79 31.00 -16.16
N PRO A 7 25.81 31.91 -16.03
CA PRO A 7 24.65 31.72 -15.16
C PRO A 7 23.80 30.49 -15.54
N SER A 8 23.78 30.11 -16.81
CA SER A 8 23.16 28.87 -17.28
C SER A 8 23.89 27.62 -16.79
N GLN A 9 25.23 27.62 -16.78
CA GLN A 9 26.01 26.49 -16.26
C GLN A 9 25.91 26.37 -14.74
N MET A 10 25.77 27.50 -14.04
CA MET A 10 25.45 27.53 -12.61
C MET A 10 24.11 26.83 -12.32
N LEU A 11 23.09 27.10 -13.16
CA LEU A 11 21.78 26.47 -13.04
C LEU A 11 21.83 24.95 -13.29
N TYR A 12 22.56 24.51 -14.33
CA TYR A 12 22.72 23.09 -14.63
C TYR A 12 23.46 22.35 -13.51
N LEU A 13 24.58 22.91 -13.03
CA LEU A 13 25.33 22.34 -11.91
C LEU A 13 24.45 22.20 -10.67
N GLN A 14 23.65 23.23 -10.38
CA GLN A 14 22.73 23.21 -9.26
C GLN A 14 21.66 22.13 -9.40
N THR A 15 21.02 22.01 -10.57
CA THR A 15 20.03 20.94 -10.82
C THR A 15 20.64 19.54 -10.71
N ALA A 16 21.87 19.34 -11.19
CA ALA A 16 22.58 18.08 -11.10
C ALA A 16 22.90 17.70 -9.64
N ILE A 17 23.31 18.67 -8.82
CA ILE A 17 23.55 18.46 -7.38
C ILE A 17 22.26 18.09 -6.66
N PHE A 18 21.14 18.78 -6.93
CA PHE A 18 19.85 18.43 -6.35
C PHE A 18 19.38 17.04 -6.77
N PHE A 19 19.59 16.67 -8.03
CA PHE A 19 19.24 15.34 -8.54
C PHE A 19 20.10 14.25 -7.91
N ALA A 20 21.41 14.48 -7.75
CA ALA A 20 22.31 13.54 -7.07
C ALA A 20 21.95 13.38 -5.58
N LEU A 21 21.66 14.47 -4.88
CA LEU A 21 21.16 14.43 -3.49
C LEU A 21 19.82 13.71 -3.38
N TYR A 22 18.91 13.94 -4.34
CA TYR A 22 17.64 13.23 -4.44
C TYR A 22 17.85 11.72 -4.59
N LEU A 23 18.71 11.30 -5.52
CA LEU A 23 19.03 9.88 -5.73
C LEU A 23 19.69 9.26 -4.49
N LEU A 24 20.57 10.00 -3.82
CA LEU A 24 21.28 9.53 -2.64
C LEU A 24 20.34 9.41 -1.43
N LEU A 25 19.42 10.36 -1.23
CA LEU A 25 18.31 10.22 -0.28
C LEU A 25 17.41 9.04 -0.65
N HIS A 26 17.06 8.89 -1.92
CA HIS A 26 16.19 7.82 -2.39
C HIS A 26 16.80 6.43 -2.17
N TYR A 27 18.11 6.28 -2.37
CA TYR A 27 18.83 5.03 -2.18
C TYR A 27 19.11 4.72 -0.69
N LYS A 28 19.35 5.74 0.12
CA LYS A 28 19.70 5.58 1.56
C LYS A 28 18.47 5.48 2.47
N ILE A 29 17.33 6.04 2.08
CA ILE A 29 16.09 6.01 2.88
C ILE A 29 15.28 4.76 2.49
N THR A 30 15.73 3.61 2.99
CA THR A 30 14.99 2.34 2.92
C THR A 30 14.05 2.19 4.13
N ASP A 31 14.27 2.94 5.21
CA ASP A 31 13.47 2.91 6.43
C ASP A 31 12.13 3.65 6.31
N CYS A 32 11.04 2.93 6.54
CA CYS A 32 9.67 3.41 6.34
C CYS A 32 9.27 4.60 7.23
N THR A 33 9.73 4.62 8.48
CA THR A 33 9.42 5.67 9.45
C THR A 33 10.13 6.99 9.12
N LEU A 34 11.39 6.88 8.68
CA LEU A 34 12.20 8.00 8.23
C LEU A 34 11.66 8.57 6.92
N ARG A 35 11.27 7.73 5.96
CA ARG A 35 10.66 8.17 4.68
C ARG A 35 9.39 8.99 4.89
N LYS A 36 8.53 8.57 5.83
CA LYS A 36 7.31 9.32 6.19
C LYS A 36 7.63 10.70 6.75
N ARG A 37 8.59 10.78 7.68
CA ARG A 37 9.01 12.05 8.29
C ARG A 37 9.63 12.97 7.25
N PHE A 38 10.54 12.46 6.42
CA PHE A 38 11.19 13.24 5.37
C PHE A 38 10.21 13.75 4.31
N ALA A 39 9.30 12.90 3.82
CA ALA A 39 8.30 13.31 2.84
C ALA A 39 7.40 14.45 3.37
N VAL A 40 6.92 14.32 4.61
CA VAL A 40 6.11 15.37 5.25
C VAL A 40 6.93 16.64 5.46
N THR A 41 8.18 16.54 5.92
CA THR A 41 9.03 17.73 6.11
C THR A 41 9.33 18.44 4.80
N PHE A 42 9.53 17.72 3.69
CA PHE A 42 9.79 18.33 2.39
C PHE A 42 8.53 18.97 1.78
N ILE A 43 7.35 18.36 1.97
CA ILE A 43 6.08 18.96 1.53
C ILE A 43 5.80 20.25 2.30
N VAL A 44 5.93 20.22 3.63
CA VAL A 44 5.68 21.38 4.49
C VAL A 44 6.72 22.48 4.25
N SER A 45 8.00 22.14 4.12
CA SER A 45 9.05 23.14 3.85
C SER A 45 8.91 23.75 2.46
N GLY A 46 8.58 22.97 1.43
CA GLY A 46 8.31 23.46 0.07
C GLY A 46 7.14 24.44 0.04
N LEU A 47 6.03 24.12 0.71
CA LEU A 47 4.88 25.02 0.85
C LEU A 47 5.23 26.31 1.62
N THR A 48 5.94 26.18 2.75
CA THR A 48 6.32 27.33 3.58
C THR A 48 7.26 28.28 2.84
N LEU A 49 8.22 27.75 2.07
CA LEU A 49 9.09 28.57 1.22
C LEU A 49 8.33 29.29 0.10
N THR A 50 7.23 28.71 -0.40
CA THR A 50 6.43 29.29 -1.49
C THR A 50 5.62 30.51 -1.01
N PHE A 51 5.18 30.51 0.25
CA PHE A 51 4.42 31.62 0.85
C PHE A 51 5.30 32.77 1.39
N TRP A 52 6.63 32.61 1.40
CA TRP A 52 7.56 33.59 1.98
C TRP A 52 8.35 34.39 0.92
N PRO A 53 7.78 35.39 0.23
CA PRO A 53 8.62 36.43 -0.36
C PRO A 53 8.20 37.85 0.04
N PRO A 54 9.18 38.70 0.42
CA PRO A 54 10.10 39.25 -0.58
C PRO A 54 11.61 39.02 -0.30
N TYR A 55 11.99 38.47 0.85
CA TYR A 55 13.41 38.47 1.28
C TYR A 55 14.29 37.40 0.59
N VAL A 56 13.72 36.26 0.16
CA VAL A 56 14.47 35.12 -0.39
C VAL A 56 14.66 35.22 -1.91
N ALA A 57 13.72 35.88 -2.61
CA ALA A 57 13.73 36.02 -4.06
C ALA A 57 14.84 36.94 -4.59
N ILE A 58 15.30 37.92 -3.78
CA ILE A 58 16.27 38.95 -4.18
C ILE A 58 17.74 38.47 -4.03
N ILE A 59 18.02 37.53 -3.12
CA ILE A 59 19.41 37.14 -2.78
C ILE A 59 19.91 35.92 -3.58
N LEU A 60 19.02 35.00 -3.98
CA LEU A 60 19.47 33.69 -4.46
C LEU A 60 19.15 33.36 -5.92
N SER A 61 18.36 34.13 -6.67
CA SER A 61 18.05 33.83 -8.09
C SER A 61 17.59 32.37 -8.34
N ILE A 62 16.95 31.71 -7.37
CA ILE A 62 16.52 30.31 -7.50
C ILE A 62 15.03 30.22 -7.25
N GLN A 63 14.28 30.47 -8.32
CA GLN A 63 12.83 30.30 -8.35
C GLN A 63 12.40 28.83 -8.39
N LEU A 64 13.32 27.91 -8.74
CA LEU A 64 13.03 26.48 -8.92
C LEU A 64 13.14 25.62 -7.65
N LEU A 65 13.81 26.09 -6.60
CA LEU A 65 14.11 25.29 -5.40
C LEU A 65 12.85 24.84 -4.65
N PRO A 66 11.85 25.71 -4.39
CA PRO A 66 10.65 25.32 -3.66
C PRO A 66 9.84 24.27 -4.43
N LEU A 67 9.72 24.46 -5.75
CA LEU A 67 9.01 23.55 -6.64
C LEU A 67 9.70 22.18 -6.70
N ALA A 68 11.03 22.16 -6.81
CA ALA A 68 11.79 20.91 -6.81
C ALA A 68 11.64 20.14 -5.49
N LEU A 69 11.71 20.82 -4.33
CA LEU A 69 11.49 20.18 -3.03
C LEU A 69 10.07 19.61 -2.89
N PHE A 70 9.07 20.35 -3.38
CA PHE A 70 7.68 19.89 -3.37
C PHE A 70 7.48 18.65 -4.27
N LEU A 71 8.02 18.67 -5.49
CA LEU A 71 7.92 17.53 -6.42
C LEU A 71 8.69 16.30 -5.90
N ILE A 72 9.84 16.50 -5.26
CA ILE A 72 10.61 15.43 -4.59
C ILE A 72 9.80 14.83 -3.43
N GLY A 73 9.18 15.68 -2.60
CA GLY A 73 8.30 15.23 -1.52
C GLY A 73 7.10 14.43 -2.05
N LEU A 74 6.47 14.91 -3.13
CA LEU A 74 5.35 14.24 -3.79
C LEU A 74 5.75 12.90 -4.41
N ALA A 75 6.91 12.84 -5.09
CA ALA A 75 7.43 11.61 -5.69
C ALA A 75 7.75 10.54 -4.61
N LEU A 76 8.37 10.94 -3.50
CA LEU A 76 8.62 10.05 -2.35
C LEU A 76 7.31 9.59 -1.68
N PHE A 77 6.29 10.44 -1.64
CA PHE A 77 4.97 10.11 -1.08
C PHE A 77 4.19 9.14 -1.98
N LEU A 78 4.20 9.32 -3.30
CA LEU A 78 3.52 8.44 -4.26
C LEU A 78 4.25 7.10 -4.43
N THR A 79 5.58 7.11 -4.54
CA THR A 79 6.37 5.87 -4.57
C THR A 79 6.31 5.11 -3.24
N ARG A 80 5.79 5.71 -2.16
CA ARG A 80 5.55 5.02 -0.88
C ARG A 80 4.70 3.77 -1.04
N ASN A 81 3.61 3.82 -1.82
CA ASN A 81 2.70 2.69 -1.92
C ASN A 81 3.33 1.51 -2.69
N LYS A 82 4.21 1.81 -3.67
CA LYS A 82 4.83 0.80 -4.52
C LYS A 82 5.90 -0.03 -3.81
N TYR A 83 6.60 0.53 -2.81
CA TYR A 83 7.59 -0.19 -2.00
C TYR A 83 7.02 -0.73 -0.68
N ARG A 84 5.75 -0.44 -0.37
CA ARG A 84 5.11 -0.82 0.92
C ARG A 84 4.89 -2.33 1.08
N HIS A 85 4.90 -3.09 -0.02
CA HIS A 85 4.45 -4.48 -0.02
C HIS A 85 5.34 -5.42 -0.83
N ARG A 86 6.64 -5.11 -0.96
CA ARG A 86 7.56 -6.24 -1.08
C ARG A 86 7.74 -6.78 0.34
N HIS A 87 6.73 -7.51 0.82
CA HIS A 87 6.99 -8.48 1.86
C HIS A 87 7.99 -9.43 1.21
N ASP A 88 9.25 -9.32 1.60
CA ASP A 88 10.19 -10.43 1.45
C ASP A 88 9.61 -11.52 2.36
N PHE A 89 8.62 -12.26 1.84
CA PHE A 89 8.14 -13.47 2.47
C PHE A 89 9.39 -14.29 2.73
N PRO A 90 9.76 -14.52 4.00
CA PRO A 90 10.92 -15.34 4.27
C PRO A 90 10.68 -16.68 3.54
N PRO A 91 11.66 -17.23 2.82
CA PRO A 91 11.50 -18.47 2.05
C PRO A 91 11.25 -19.70 2.94
N TYR A 92 11.07 -19.49 4.25
CA TYR A 92 10.80 -20.50 5.24
C TYR A 92 9.32 -20.42 5.63
N PRO A 93 8.53 -21.49 5.35
CA PRO A 93 7.25 -21.66 6.02
C PRO A 93 7.54 -21.62 7.52
N LEU A 94 6.78 -20.81 8.26
CA LEU A 94 6.94 -20.71 9.71
C LEU A 94 6.83 -22.12 10.32
N GLN A 95 7.96 -22.65 10.81
CA GLN A 95 8.01 -23.86 11.65
C GLN A 95 7.14 -23.73 12.92
N ARG A 96 6.75 -22.50 13.26
CA ARG A 96 5.76 -22.21 14.28
C ARG A 96 4.46 -21.86 13.57
N ALA A 97 3.61 -22.88 13.39
CA ALA A 97 2.23 -22.66 12.97
C ALA A 97 1.65 -21.53 13.83
N PRO A 98 1.02 -20.51 13.22
CA PRO A 98 0.32 -19.51 14.00
C PRO A 98 -0.62 -20.26 14.95
N THR A 99 -0.57 -19.91 16.23
CA THR A 99 -1.35 -20.58 17.30
C THR A 99 -2.83 -20.22 17.13
N MET A 100 -3.43 -20.79 16.09
CA MET A 100 -4.79 -20.59 15.65
C MET A 100 -5.48 -21.94 15.66
N ASN A 101 -6.71 -21.95 16.17
CA ASN A 101 -7.54 -23.13 16.13
C ASN A 101 -8.08 -23.29 14.69
N LEU A 102 -7.34 -23.97 13.83
CA LEU A 102 -7.81 -24.30 12.48
C LEU A 102 -8.75 -25.51 12.55
N ALA A 103 -9.79 -25.48 11.73
CA ALA A 103 -10.65 -26.65 11.54
C ALA A 103 -9.89 -27.77 10.81
N PRO A 104 -10.26 -29.05 11.03
CA PRO A 104 -9.53 -30.20 10.49
C PRO A 104 -9.66 -30.36 8.97
N ASP A 105 -10.54 -29.59 8.32
CA ASP A 105 -10.77 -29.56 6.88
C ASP A 105 -9.84 -28.58 6.13
N PHE A 106 -8.89 -27.95 6.83
CA PHE A 106 -7.93 -27.05 6.19
C PHE A 106 -6.92 -27.80 5.33
N PRO A 107 -6.68 -27.36 4.08
CA PRO A 107 -5.56 -27.81 3.28
C PRO A 107 -4.21 -27.53 3.98
N GLU A 108 -3.34 -28.52 4.05
CA GLU A 108 -1.99 -28.40 4.65
C GLU A 108 -0.91 -27.94 3.67
N ASP A 109 -1.30 -27.40 2.52
CA ASP A 109 -0.37 -26.97 1.48
C ASP A 109 0.30 -25.62 1.82
N PRO A 110 1.49 -25.32 1.25
CA PRO A 110 2.23 -24.12 1.57
C PRO A 110 1.50 -22.82 1.18
N VAL A 111 0.61 -22.87 0.18
CA VAL A 111 -0.16 -21.70 -0.26
C VAL A 111 -1.17 -21.31 0.82
N MET A 112 -1.89 -22.30 1.37
CA MET A 112 -2.82 -22.07 2.48
C MET A 112 -2.10 -21.53 3.72
N GLN A 113 -0.94 -22.06 4.06
CA GLN A 113 -0.15 -21.56 5.20
C GLN A 113 0.29 -20.10 5.01
N GLN A 114 0.75 -19.75 3.81
CA GLN A 114 1.14 -18.38 3.48
C GLN A 114 -0.07 -17.43 3.48
N LEU A 115 -1.22 -17.87 2.99
CA LEU A 115 -2.48 -17.11 3.02
C LEU A 115 -2.92 -16.85 4.47
N LEU A 116 -2.88 -17.87 5.33
CA LEU A 116 -3.22 -17.74 6.75
C LEU A 116 -2.25 -16.81 7.49
N GLN A 117 -0.97 -16.84 7.13
CA GLN A 117 0.01 -15.90 7.67
C GLN A 117 -0.33 -14.46 7.27
N LEU A 118 -0.60 -14.21 5.99
CA LEU A 118 -0.97 -12.87 5.51
C LEU A 118 -2.27 -12.38 6.18
N LEU A 119 -3.28 -13.25 6.31
CA LEU A 119 -4.51 -12.95 7.04
C LEU A 119 -4.26 -12.61 8.51
N HIS A 120 -3.35 -13.33 9.16
CA HIS A 120 -3.00 -13.07 10.56
C HIS A 120 -2.26 -11.74 10.75
N GLU A 121 -1.37 -11.39 9.82
CA GLU A 121 -0.57 -10.16 9.88
C GLU A 121 -1.40 -8.91 9.56
N GLU A 122 -2.26 -8.96 8.54
CA GLU A 122 -3.01 -7.78 8.07
C GLU A 122 -4.35 -7.58 8.79
N ILE A 123 -5.11 -8.65 9.06
CA ILE A 123 -6.46 -8.55 9.64
C ILE A 123 -6.45 -8.94 11.13
N GLY A 124 -5.58 -9.86 11.54
CA GLY A 124 -5.54 -10.35 12.91
C GLY A 124 -6.58 -11.45 13.15
N LEU A 125 -6.17 -12.69 12.94
CA LEU A 125 -7.06 -13.84 13.15
C LEU A 125 -7.25 -14.15 14.65
N PRO A 126 -8.50 -14.44 15.10
CA PRO A 126 -8.81 -14.72 16.49
C PRO A 126 -8.19 -16.04 16.96
N LYS A 127 -7.45 -15.99 18.08
CA LYS A 127 -6.75 -17.18 18.62
C LYS A 127 -7.69 -18.20 19.25
N HIS A 128 -8.85 -17.76 19.73
CA HIS A 128 -9.79 -18.56 20.53
C HIS A 128 -11.01 -19.04 19.73
N LYS A 129 -11.18 -18.61 18.46
CA LYS A 129 -12.27 -19.05 17.59
C LYS A 129 -11.71 -20.04 16.58
N THR A 130 -12.47 -21.10 16.30
CA THR A 130 -12.11 -22.04 15.25
C THR A 130 -12.28 -21.37 13.89
N ILE A 131 -11.19 -21.22 13.14
CA ILE A 131 -11.22 -20.72 11.76
C ILE A 131 -11.57 -21.89 10.84
N ARG A 132 -12.51 -21.65 9.92
CA ARG A 132 -13.00 -22.54 8.85
C ARG A 132 -12.78 -21.90 7.48
N LEU A 133 -12.77 -22.67 6.40
CA LEU A 133 -12.73 -22.11 5.03
C LEU A 133 -13.90 -21.16 4.74
N LYS A 134 -15.08 -21.47 5.28
CA LYS A 134 -16.27 -20.62 5.19
C LYS A 134 -16.25 -19.38 6.08
N THR A 135 -15.19 -19.16 6.87
CA THR A 135 -15.08 -17.97 7.72
C THR A 135 -14.99 -16.75 6.82
N SER A 136 -15.89 -15.82 7.05
CA SER A 136 -16.01 -14.60 6.25
C SER A 136 -15.16 -13.47 6.82
N LEU A 137 -14.37 -12.80 5.98
CA LEU A 137 -13.54 -11.68 6.40
C LEU A 137 -14.41 -10.51 6.89
N ASN A 138 -15.47 -10.21 6.13
CA ASN A 138 -16.36 -9.08 6.40
C ASN A 138 -17.31 -9.32 7.59
N PHE A 139 -17.91 -10.50 7.73
CA PHE A 139 -18.89 -10.76 8.80
C PHE A 139 -18.29 -11.43 10.03
N ASP A 140 -17.44 -12.46 9.88
CA ASP A 140 -16.90 -13.22 11.01
C ASP A 140 -15.69 -12.56 11.67
N LEU A 141 -14.83 -11.92 10.86
CA LEU A 141 -13.64 -11.23 11.34
C LEU A 141 -13.87 -9.72 11.53
N GLY A 142 -14.99 -9.19 11.01
CA GLY A 142 -15.33 -7.78 11.12
C GLY A 142 -14.39 -6.85 10.35
N CYS A 143 -13.68 -7.37 9.34
CA CYS A 143 -12.74 -6.60 8.52
C CYS A 143 -13.46 -5.48 7.78
N ASP A 144 -13.00 -4.25 7.98
CA ASP A 144 -13.59 -3.07 7.38
C ASP A 144 -13.09 -2.82 5.94
N GLY A 145 -13.70 -1.90 5.20
CA GLY A 145 -13.31 -1.63 3.82
C GLY A 145 -11.90 -1.05 3.64
N LEU A 146 -11.30 -0.45 4.68
CA LEU A 146 -9.95 0.10 4.62
C LEU A 146 -8.90 -1.00 4.86
N GLU A 147 -9.10 -1.82 5.89
CA GLU A 147 -8.30 -3.01 6.21
C GLU A 147 -8.38 -4.01 5.06
N ALA A 148 -9.58 -4.30 4.57
CA ALA A 148 -9.78 -5.19 3.43
C ALA A 148 -9.05 -4.74 2.18
N ARG A 149 -9.06 -3.43 1.89
CA ARG A 149 -8.32 -2.88 0.75
C ARG A 149 -6.82 -3.12 0.89
N GLN A 150 -6.26 -2.86 2.07
CA GLN A 150 -4.83 -3.09 2.32
C GLN A 150 -4.48 -4.57 2.20
N PHE A 151 -5.31 -5.44 2.78
CA PHE A 151 -5.17 -6.88 2.66
C PHE A 151 -5.22 -7.37 1.21
N MET A 152 -6.18 -6.90 0.40
CA MET A 152 -6.30 -7.33 -1.00
C MET A 152 -5.15 -6.83 -1.87
N GLU A 153 -4.65 -5.60 -1.63
CA GLU A 153 -3.43 -5.09 -2.27
C GLU A 153 -2.20 -5.97 -1.90
N ALA A 154 -2.10 -6.38 -0.63
CA ALA A 154 -1.05 -7.29 -0.16
C ALA A 154 -1.16 -8.68 -0.79
N LEU A 155 -2.38 -9.20 -0.94
CA LEU A 155 -2.68 -10.51 -1.50
C LEU A 155 -2.28 -10.57 -2.98
N GLU A 156 -2.69 -9.56 -3.76
CA GLU A 156 -2.30 -9.37 -5.16
C GLU A 156 -0.78 -9.45 -5.32
N GLN A 157 -0.03 -8.74 -4.46
CA GLN A 157 1.42 -8.66 -4.55
C GLN A 157 2.14 -9.90 -4.01
N ALA A 158 1.59 -10.55 -2.99
CA ALA A 158 2.17 -11.74 -2.36
C ALA A 158 2.11 -12.97 -3.28
N PHE A 159 1.04 -13.10 -4.05
CA PHE A 159 0.76 -14.29 -4.86
C PHE A 159 0.77 -14.04 -6.36
N ASP A 160 1.06 -12.81 -6.80
CA ASP A 160 0.94 -12.38 -8.19
C ASP A 160 -0.47 -12.69 -8.75
N LEU A 161 -1.49 -12.40 -7.93
CA LEU A 161 -2.89 -12.74 -8.19
C LEU A 161 -3.52 -11.69 -9.11
N ASP A 162 -4.06 -12.10 -10.25
CA ASP A 162 -4.87 -11.20 -11.08
C ASP A 162 -6.25 -10.98 -10.46
N LEU A 163 -6.53 -9.75 -10.02
CA LEU A 163 -7.82 -9.39 -9.42
C LEU A 163 -8.96 -9.26 -10.43
N GLY A 164 -8.70 -9.30 -11.75
CA GLY A 164 -9.74 -9.48 -12.78
C GLY A 164 -11.02 -8.65 -12.59
N ASP A 165 -12.12 -9.32 -12.25
CA ASP A 165 -13.46 -8.73 -12.04
C ASP A 165 -13.80 -8.40 -10.58
N TYR A 166 -12.82 -8.44 -9.67
CA TYR A 166 -12.98 -8.16 -8.25
C TYR A 166 -13.60 -6.79 -7.98
N ASP A 167 -14.71 -6.80 -7.23
CA ASP A 167 -15.39 -5.59 -6.77
C ASP A 167 -15.38 -5.50 -5.24
N ALA A 168 -14.53 -4.62 -4.70
CA ALA A 168 -14.45 -4.40 -3.26
C ALA A 168 -15.79 -4.01 -2.62
N TYR A 169 -16.66 -3.29 -3.33
CA TYR A 169 -17.96 -2.88 -2.79
C TYR A 169 -18.99 -4.01 -2.82
N ARG A 170 -18.71 -5.15 -3.45
CA ARG A 170 -19.57 -6.33 -3.40
C ARG A 170 -19.46 -7.03 -2.04
N TYR A 171 -18.25 -7.07 -1.49
CA TYR A 171 -17.95 -7.75 -0.23
C TYR A 171 -17.88 -6.82 0.98
N PHE A 172 -17.29 -5.63 0.82
CA PHE A 172 -17.01 -4.73 1.93
C PHE A 172 -17.87 -3.47 1.90
N ASN A 173 -18.10 -2.93 3.09
CA ASN A 173 -18.74 -1.62 3.22
C ASN A 173 -17.72 -0.52 2.98
N PRO A 174 -18.08 0.54 2.24
CA PRO A 174 -17.21 1.69 2.11
C PRO A 174 -16.99 2.35 3.49
N PRO A 175 -15.82 2.98 3.71
CA PRO A 175 -15.55 3.69 4.96
C PRO A 175 -16.64 4.73 5.24
N VAL A 176 -17.09 4.80 6.50
CA VAL A 176 -18.28 5.55 6.94
C VAL A 176 -18.21 7.04 6.59
N PHE A 177 -17.00 7.61 6.56
CA PHE A 177 -16.77 9.04 6.33
C PHE A 177 -16.80 9.46 4.86
N ASP A 178 -16.85 8.51 3.91
CA ASP A 178 -16.74 8.83 2.50
C ASP A 178 -18.13 8.83 1.81
N VAL A 179 -18.76 10.00 1.80
CA VAL A 179 -20.11 10.23 1.26
C VAL A 179 -20.19 9.85 -0.23
N PHE A 180 -19.11 10.03 -0.98
CA PHE A 180 -19.05 9.66 -2.40
C PHE A 180 -19.03 8.15 -2.59
N LEU A 181 -18.24 7.43 -1.77
CA LEU A 181 -18.21 5.97 -1.81
C LEU A 181 -19.53 5.35 -1.35
N LYS A 182 -20.18 5.95 -0.35
CA LYS A 182 -21.51 5.54 0.10
C LYS A 182 -22.56 5.66 -1.01
N HIS A 183 -22.50 6.71 -1.83
CA HIS A 183 -23.38 6.84 -2.99
C HIS A 183 -23.09 5.78 -4.07
N ARG A 184 -21.82 5.46 -4.33
CA ARG A 184 -21.44 4.43 -5.30
C ARG A 184 -21.83 3.01 -4.86
N ALA A 185 -21.81 2.75 -3.56
CA ALA A 185 -22.27 1.49 -2.97
C ALA A 185 -23.81 1.39 -2.90
N LYS A 186 -24.53 2.51 -3.01
CA LYS A 186 -26.00 2.57 -2.94
C LYS A 186 -26.59 1.95 -4.21
N GLY A 187 -27.25 0.80 -4.07
CA GLY A 187 -27.87 0.05 -5.17
C GLY A 187 -27.18 -1.27 -5.53
N ARG A 188 -26.06 -1.62 -4.87
CA ARG A 188 -25.34 -2.89 -5.11
C ARG A 188 -25.89 -4.11 -4.34
N GLY A 189 -27.09 -4.02 -3.76
CA GLY A 189 -27.72 -5.13 -3.04
C GLY A 189 -27.07 -5.45 -1.69
N GLU A 190 -27.42 -6.62 -1.15
CA GLU A 190 -26.85 -7.15 0.09
C GLU A 190 -25.38 -7.56 -0.10
N LYS A 191 -24.58 -7.40 0.95
CA LYS A 191 -23.15 -7.72 0.89
C LYS A 191 -22.96 -9.23 0.93
N MET A 192 -22.13 -9.75 0.03
CA MET A 192 -21.81 -11.16 -0.02
C MET A 192 -20.63 -11.47 0.93
N PRO A 193 -20.63 -12.60 1.66
CA PRO A 193 -19.50 -12.96 2.52
C PRO A 193 -18.27 -13.27 1.67
N LEU A 194 -17.15 -12.61 1.97
CA LEU A 194 -15.86 -12.98 1.38
C LEU A 194 -15.18 -14.01 2.26
N THR A 195 -15.11 -15.26 1.82
CA THR A 195 -14.62 -16.36 2.65
C THR A 195 -13.14 -16.68 2.41
N ILE A 196 -12.48 -17.28 3.41
CA ILE A 196 -11.09 -17.76 3.27
C ILE A 196 -10.98 -18.79 2.14
N GLY A 197 -12.01 -19.62 1.93
CA GLY A 197 -12.07 -20.59 0.83
C GLY A 197 -12.05 -19.92 -0.55
N MET A 198 -12.75 -18.80 -0.73
CA MET A 198 -12.69 -18.02 -1.97
C MET A 198 -11.28 -17.48 -2.21
N LEU A 199 -10.64 -16.90 -1.18
CA LEU A 199 -9.27 -16.40 -1.31
C LEU A 199 -8.29 -17.51 -1.68
N TYR A 200 -8.42 -18.68 -1.03
CA TYR A 200 -7.59 -19.83 -1.32
C TYR A 200 -7.77 -20.32 -2.76
N LEU A 201 -9.02 -20.41 -3.25
CA LEU A 201 -9.25 -20.80 -4.64
C LEU A 201 -8.65 -19.76 -5.60
N ALA A 202 -8.89 -18.47 -5.37
CA ALA A 202 -8.39 -17.40 -6.23
C ALA A 202 -6.86 -17.44 -6.36
N VAL A 203 -6.16 -17.65 -5.23
CA VAL A 203 -4.70 -17.82 -5.23
C VAL A 203 -4.28 -19.10 -5.96
N LYS A 204 -4.99 -20.22 -5.76
CA LYS A 204 -4.75 -21.49 -6.46
C LYS A 204 -4.91 -21.36 -7.98
N THR A 205 -5.88 -20.58 -8.43
CA THR A 205 -6.14 -20.32 -9.85
C THR A 205 -5.33 -19.14 -10.40
N GLN A 206 -4.58 -18.43 -9.54
CA GLN A 206 -3.88 -17.18 -9.84
C GLN A 206 -4.76 -16.14 -10.54
N GLY A 207 -6.06 -16.17 -10.26
CA GLY A 207 -7.03 -15.29 -10.90
C GLY A 207 -8.32 -15.22 -10.11
N TRP A 208 -8.90 -14.02 -10.09
CA TRP A 208 -10.19 -13.76 -9.49
C TRP A 208 -11.31 -13.89 -10.52
N ASP A 209 -12.18 -14.88 -10.32
CA ASP A 209 -13.42 -15.03 -11.06
C ASP A 209 -14.59 -15.05 -10.07
N THR A 210 -15.28 -13.92 -9.99
CA THR A 210 -16.36 -13.71 -9.01
C THR A 210 -17.44 -14.77 -9.10
N GLN A 211 -17.80 -15.23 -10.30
CA GLN A 211 -18.89 -16.20 -10.47
C GLN A 211 -18.50 -17.59 -9.95
N THR A 212 -17.30 -18.07 -10.26
CA THR A 212 -16.85 -19.38 -9.78
C THR A 212 -16.60 -19.39 -8.29
N LEU A 213 -16.01 -18.31 -7.75
CA LEU A 213 -15.73 -18.18 -6.32
C LEU A 213 -17.00 -18.13 -5.47
N GLU A 214 -18.02 -17.41 -5.93
CA GLU A 214 -19.29 -17.29 -5.20
C GLU A 214 -20.16 -18.55 -5.28
N ASN A 215 -19.98 -19.39 -6.29
CA ASN A 215 -20.62 -20.69 -6.36
C ASN A 215 -20.05 -21.72 -5.36
N LEU A 216 -18.90 -21.42 -4.74
CA LEU A 216 -18.30 -22.27 -3.69
C LEU A 216 -18.81 -21.97 -2.27
N SER A 217 -19.40 -20.78 -2.06
CA SER A 217 -19.84 -20.30 -0.75
C SER A 217 -21.28 -20.69 -0.45
#